data_AF-A0A533RH12-F1
#
_entry.id   AF-A0A533RH12-F1
#
_cell.length_a   1.000
_cell.length_b   1.000
_cell.length_c   1.000
_cell.angle_alpha   90.00
_cell.angle_beta   90.00
_cell.angle_gamma   90.00
#
_symmetry.space_group_name_H-M   'P 1'
#
loop_
_entity.id
_entity.type
_entity.pdbx_description
1 polymer ?
#
loop_
_entity_poly.entity_id
_entity_poly.type
_entity_poly.pdbx_seq_one_letter_code
_entity_poly.pdbx_strand_id
1 'polypeptide(L)' 'RLAAEGRVVRIGADLHFAGRAIEDARARLVAALEAAPDGLAAADLRDALGVSRKYAIPLLEWFDAQGVTRREGDLRVLRG' A
#
# COMPACT_ATOMS: atom_id res chain seq x y z
N ARG A 1 7.43 9.30 -29.69
CA ARG A 1 6.97 9.63 -28.32
C ARG A 1 6.40 8.36 -27.70
N LEU A 2 7.28 7.47 -27.21
CA LEU A 2 6.94 6.17 -26.63
C LEU A 2 7.93 5.91 -25.48
N ALA A 3 7.56 6.30 -24.27
CA ALA A 3 8.25 5.88 -23.06
C ALA A 3 7.18 5.42 -22.07
N ALA A 4 6.46 4.37 -22.47
CA ALA A 4 5.77 3.50 -21.53
C ALA A 4 6.79 2.52 -20.93
N GLU A 5 7.88 3.05 -20.38
CA GLU A 5 8.74 2.26 -19.50
C GLU A 5 7.95 2.11 -18.21
N GLY A 6 7.35 0.94 -18.01
CA GLY A 6 6.67 0.57 -16.79
C GLY A 6 7.60 0.79 -15.60
N ARG A 7 7.46 1.94 -14.94
CA ARG A 7 8.35 2.39 -13.86
C ARG A 7 8.46 1.31 -12.81
N VAL A 8 9.68 0.91 -12.44
CA VAL A 8 9.91 0.03 -11.30
C VAL A 8 9.96 0.90 -10.04
N VAL A 9 9.17 0.56 -9.04
CA VAL A 9 9.15 1.22 -7.73
C VAL A 9 9.92 0.35 -6.75
N ARG A 10 10.95 0.92 -6.13
CA ARG A 10 11.69 0.25 -5.05
C ARG A 10 11.01 0.53 -3.71
N ILE A 11 10.69 -0.54 -2.98
CA ILE A 11 10.11 -0.50 -1.65
C ILE A 11 11.09 -1.19 -0.69
N GLY A 12 11.58 -0.46 0.30
CA GLY A 12 12.65 -0.93 1.17
C GLY A 12 13.96 -1.18 0.42
N ALA A 13 14.78 -2.10 0.95
CA ALA A 13 16.08 -2.45 0.37
C ALA A 13 15.94 -3.42 -0.82
N ASP A 14 15.07 -4.43 -0.70
CA ASP A 14 15.11 -5.61 -1.58
C ASP A 14 13.87 -5.78 -2.48
N LEU A 15 12.81 -5.01 -2.29
CA LEU A 15 11.56 -5.21 -3.04
C LEU A 15 11.46 -4.22 -4.21
N HIS A 16 11.16 -4.75 -5.39
CA HIS A 16 10.95 -3.99 -6.61
C HIS A 16 9.60 -4.40 -7.20
N PHE A 17 8.74 -3.41 -7.45
CA PHE A 17 7.40 -3.63 -7.98
C PHE A 17 7.24 -2.91 -9.32
N ALA A 18 6.44 -3.48 -10.21
CA ALA A 18 5.98 -2.72 -11.37
C ALA A 18 5.07 -1.57 -10.91
N GLY A 19 5.18 -0.40 -11.52
CA GLY A 19 4.41 0.79 -11.16
C GLY A 19 2.91 0.53 -11.18
N ARG A 20 2.42 -0.21 -12.19
CA ARG A 20 1.02 -0.66 -12.25
C ARG A 20 0.58 -1.44 -11.00
N ALA A 21 1.45 -2.28 -10.44
CA ALA A 21 1.12 -3.07 -9.26
C ALA A 21 1.03 -2.18 -8.01
N ILE A 22 1.80 -1.09 -7.96
CA ILE A 22 1.70 -0.08 -6.91
C ILE A 22 0.42 0.73 -7.03
N GLU A 23 0.03 1.12 -8.25
CA GLU A 23 -1.25 1.82 -8.47
C GLU A 23 -2.45 0.93 -8.09
N ASP A 24 -2.44 -0.35 -8.51
CA ASP A 24 -3.48 -1.31 -8.14
C ASP A 24 -3.54 -1.53 -6.61
N ALA A 25 -2.38 -1.65 -5.96
CA ALA A 25 -2.29 -1.79 -4.51
C ALA A 25 -2.83 -0.53 -3.79
N ARG A 26 -2.48 0.66 -4.28
CA ARG A 26 -3.00 1.94 -3.76
C ARG A 26 -4.52 1.98 -3.86
N ALA A 27 -5.09 1.66 -5.02
CA ALA A 27 -6.54 1.69 -5.22
C ALA A 27 -7.28 0.76 -4.24
N ARG A 28 -6.78 -0.48 -4.06
CA ARG A 28 -7.35 -1.44 -3.10
C ARG A 28 -7.21 -0.99 -1.66
N LEU A 29 -6.04 -0.45 -1.28
CA LEU A 29 -5.78 0.06 0.05
C LEU A 29 -6.72 1.22 0.39
N VAL A 30 -6.88 2.18 -0.52
CA VAL A 30 -7.78 3.32 -0.34
C VAL A 30 -9.22 2.85 -0.21
N ALA A 31 -9.70 2.01 -1.13
CA ALA A 31 -11.07 1.49 -1.07
C ALA A 31 -11.37 0.73 0.24
N ALA A 32 -10.41 -0.06 0.74
CA ALA A 32 -10.57 -0.78 2.00
C ALA A 32 -10.70 0.18 3.19
N LEU A 33 -9.90 1.25 3.22
CA LEU A 33 -9.91 2.22 4.32
C LEU A 33 -11.06 3.22 4.23
N GLU A 34 -11.54 3.56 3.03
CA GLU A 34 -12.78 4.33 2.86
C GLU A 34 -13.99 3.58 3.42
N ALA A 35 -14.00 2.25 3.29
CA ALA A 35 -15.04 1.39 3.86
C ALA A 35 -14.91 1.19 5.38
N ALA A 36 -13.80 1.58 5.99
CA ALA A 36 -13.51 1.42 7.42
C ALA A 36 -12.86 2.69 8.01
N PRO A 37 -13.65 3.74 8.29
CA PRO A 37 -13.15 5.05 8.73
C PRO A 37 -12.34 5.02 10.04
N ASP A 38 -12.65 4.06 10.92
CA ASP A 38 -11.93 3.86 12.20
C ASP A 38 -10.55 3.20 12.00
N GLY A 39 -10.23 2.78 10.77
CA GLY A 39 -8.97 2.17 10.38
C GLY A 39 -8.99 0.65 10.37
N LEU A 40 -7.95 0.07 9.77
CA LEU A 40 -7.80 -1.38 9.60
C LEU A 40 -6.45 -1.87 10.12
N ALA A 41 -6.43 -3.09 10.67
CA ALA A 41 -5.19 -3.70 11.09
C ALA A 41 -4.36 -4.14 9.88
N ALA A 42 -3.06 -4.34 10.07
CA ALA A 42 -2.16 -4.79 9.00
C ALA A 42 -2.58 -6.15 8.39
N ALA A 43 -3.28 -7.00 9.15
CA ALA A 43 -3.80 -8.28 8.67
C ALA A 43 -4.95 -8.08 7.66
N ASP A 44 -5.90 -7.20 7.97
CA ASP A 44 -7.04 -6.92 7.09
C ASP A 44 -6.57 -6.27 5.80
N LEU A 45 -5.62 -5.33 5.90
CA LEU A 45 -5.03 -4.67 4.75
C LEU A 45 -4.19 -5.61 3.88
N ARG A 46 -3.48 -6.58 4.48
CA ARG A 46 -2.80 -7.64 3.74
C ARG A 46 -3.81 -8.44 2.91
N ASP A 47 -4.94 -8.81 3.51
CA ASP A 47 -5.95 -9.62 2.85
C ASP A 47 -6.64 -8.83 1.73
N ALA A 48 -6.94 -7.55 1.96
CA ALA A 48 -7.47 -6.63 0.93
C ALA A 48 -6.50 -6.43 -0.25
N LEU A 49 -5.19 -6.36 0.02
CA LEU A 49 -4.17 -6.26 -1.02
C LEU A 49 -3.94 -7.59 -1.76
N GLY A 50 -4.31 -8.72 -1.16
CA GLY A 50 -4.12 -10.05 -1.74
C GLY A 50 -2.65 -10.47 -1.81
N VAL A 51 -1.84 -10.05 -0.83
CA VAL A 51 -0.39 -10.32 -0.80
C VAL A 51 0.01 -11.08 0.47
N SER A 52 1.17 -11.74 0.46
CA SER A 52 1.70 -12.36 1.69
C SER A 52 2.23 -11.30 2.67
N ARG A 53 2.43 -11.69 3.94
CA ARG A 53 2.99 -10.82 4.99
C ARG A 53 4.35 -10.23 4.60
N LYS A 54 5.18 -10.99 3.86
CA LYS A 54 6.50 -10.53 3.37
C LYS A 54 6.39 -9.23 2.56
N TYR A 55 5.28 -9.05 1.84
CA TYR A 55 5.06 -7.87 1.00
C TYR A 55 4.17 -6.83 1.68
N ALA A 56 3.19 -7.26 2.48
CA ALA A 56 2.22 -6.35 3.09
C ALA A 56 2.89 -5.30 3.99
N ILE A 57 3.76 -5.70 4.92
CA ILE A 57 4.35 -4.75 5.87
C ILE A 57 5.20 -3.68 5.14
N PRO A 58 6.14 -4.03 4.25
CA PRO A 58 6.90 -3.02 3.50
C PRO A 58 6.03 -2.14 2.60
N LEU A 59 4.97 -2.68 1.98
CA LEU A 59 4.03 -1.89 1.18
C LEU A 59 3.29 -0.87 2.04
N LEU A 60 2.78 -1.29 3.19
CA LEU A 60 2.06 -0.41 4.11
C LEU A 60 2.97 0.69 4.68
N GLU A 61 4.20 0.35 5.09
CA GLU A 61 5.20 1.34 5.52
C GLU A 61 5.56 2.32 4.41
N TRP A 62 5.64 1.84 3.16
CA TRP A 62 5.87 2.71 2.01
C TRP A 62 4.70 3.66 1.78
N PHE A 63 3.46 3.18 1.85
CA PHE A 63 2.26 4.02 1.74
C PHE A 63 2.13 5.03 2.89
N ASP A 64 2.56 4.66 4.10
CA ASP A 64 2.67 5.58 5.23
C ASP A 64 3.67 6.71 4.90
N ALA A 65 4.86 6.35 4.38
CA ALA A 65 5.90 7.30 3.98
C ALA A 65 5.50 8.19 2.78
N GLN A 66 4.67 7.67 1.86
CA GLN A 66 4.09 8.44 0.77
C GLN A 66 2.90 9.32 1.22
N GLY A 67 2.52 9.27 2.49
CA GLY A 67 1.41 10.06 3.03
C GLY A 67 0.04 9.61 2.53
N VAL A 68 -0.13 8.36 2.12
CA VAL A 68 -1.44 7.78 1.76
C VAL A 68 -2.19 7.36 3.01
N THR A 69 -1.46 6.75 3.92
CA THR A 69 -1.97 6.23 5.18
C THR A 69 -1.19 6.81 6.34
N ARG A 70 -1.76 6.70 7.54
CA ARG A 70 -1.06 6.93 8.79
C ARG A 70 -1.35 5.75 9.71
N ARG A 71 -0.30 5.26 10.40
CA ARG A 71 -0.45 4.26 11.45
C ARG A 71 -0.84 4.91 12.77
N GLU A 72 -1.88 4.38 13.40
CA GLU A 72 -2.40 4.77 14.72
C GLU A 72 -2.52 3.52 15.59
N GLY A 73 -1.54 3.30 16.47
CA GLY A 73 -1.43 2.04 17.21
C GLY A 73 -1.29 0.84 16.27
N ASP A 74 -2.24 -0.09 16.33
CA ASP A 74 -2.26 -1.29 15.49
C ASP A 74 -3.09 -1.12 14.20
N LEU A 75 -3.76 0.03 14.05
CA LEU A 75 -4.57 0.35 12.89
C LEU A 75 -3.83 1.29 11.93
N ARG A 76 -4.30 1.31 10.69
CA ARG A 76 -3.98 2.34 9.71
C ARG A 76 -5.26 2.99 9.25
N VAL A 77 -5.20 4.30 9.07
CA VAL A 77 -6.28 5.14 8.55
C VAL A 77 -5.80 5.85 7.29
N LEU A 78 -6.75 6.31 6.47
CA LEU A 78 -6.41 7.22 5.37
C LEU A 78 -5.90 8.55 5.92
N ARG A 79 -4.86 9.06 5.27
CA ARG A 79 -4.40 10.42 5.54
C ARG A 79 -5.30 11.37 4.76
N GLY A 80 -6.05 12.19 5.50
CA GLY A 80 -6.80 13.32 4.95
C GLY A 80 -5.89 14.42 4.40
#